data_AF-A0A2E0GNH7-F1
#
_entry.id   AF-A0A2E0GNH7-F1
#
_cell.length_a   1.000
_cell.length_b   1.000
_cell.length_c   1.000
_cell.angle_alpha   90.00
_cell.angle_beta   90.00
_cell.angle_gamma   90.00
#
_symmetry.space_group_name_H-M   'P 1'
#
loop_
_entity.id
_entity.type
_entity.pdbx_description
1 polymer ?
#
loop_
_entity_poly.entity_id
_entity_poly.type
_entity_poly.pdbx_seq_one_letter_code
_entity_poly.pdbx_strand_id
1 'polypeptide(L)' 'MPSIKVKENEPFDIAIRRFRRACEKAGILTEIRKREFYEKPTSVRKRKAAAAVKRVSKRPNRTANGRRIKLY' A
#
# COMPACT_ATOMS: atom_id res chain seq x y z
N MET A 1 1.93 -6.61 -12.75
CA MET A 1 0.46 -6.67 -12.68
C MET A 1 0.07 -7.69 -11.61
N PRO A 2 -0.92 -7.41 -10.74
CA PRO A 2 -1.30 -8.32 -9.65
C PRO A 2 -2.07 -9.52 -10.19
N SER A 3 -1.64 -10.72 -9.82
CA SER A 3 -2.30 -11.99 -10.15
C SER A 3 -2.81 -12.65 -8.88
N ILE A 4 -4.07 -13.10 -8.86
CA ILE A 4 -4.65 -13.82 -7.73
C ILE A 4 -5.20 -15.15 -8.23
N LYS A 5 -4.77 -16.23 -7.57
CA LYS A 5 -5.32 -17.57 -7.78
C LYS A 5 -6.45 -17.76 -6.78
N VAL A 6 -7.67 -17.94 -7.27
CA VAL A 6 -8.84 -18.26 -6.45
C VAL A 6 -8.81 -19.76 -6.16
N LYS A 7 -8.97 -20.15 -4.89
CA LYS A 7 -9.12 -21.56 -4.50
C LYS A 7 -10.61 -21.88 -4.38
N GLU A 8 -11.00 -23.12 -4.67
CA GLU A 8 -12.40 -23.55 -4.73
C GLU A 8 -13.16 -23.42 -3.39
N ASN A 9 -12.44 -23.42 -2.26
CA ASN A 9 -13.02 -23.27 -0.92
C ASN A 9 -13.14 -21.82 -0.43
N GLU A 10 -12.96 -20.82 -1.30
CA GLU A 10 -13.08 -19.41 -0.91
C GLU A 10 -14.34 -18.76 -1.49
N PRO A 11 -15.14 -18.05 -0.68
CA PRO A 11 -16.26 -17.27 -1.22
C PRO A 11 -15.73 -16.14 -2.11
N PHE A 12 -16.38 -15.94 -3.26
CA PHE A 12 -15.97 -15.04 -4.33
C PHE A 12 -15.70 -13.60 -3.87
N ASP A 13 -16.48 -13.09 -2.92
CA ASP A 13 -16.31 -11.74 -2.36
C ASP A 13 -14.94 -11.54 -1.66
N ILE A 14 -14.40 -12.60 -1.06
CA ILE A 14 -13.07 -12.55 -0.44
C ILE A 14 -11.98 -12.45 -1.50
N ALA A 15 -12.16 -13.12 -2.64
CA ALA A 15 -11.23 -13.02 -3.77
C ALA A 15 -11.20 -11.60 -4.36
N ILE A 16 -12.36 -10.97 -4.56
CA ILE A 16 -12.47 -9.57 -5.01
C ILE A 16 -11.76 -8.64 -4.04
N ARG A 17 -11.99 -8.80 -2.74
CA ARG A 17 -11.36 -7.96 -1.71
C ARG A 17 -9.83 -8.09 -1.73
N ARG A 18 -9.30 -9.30 -1.94
CA ARG A 18 -7.85 -9.50 -2.11
C ARG A 18 -7.34 -8.84 -3.38
N PHE A 19 -8.09 -8.91 -4.46
CA PHE A 19 -7.76 -8.26 -5.74
C PHE A 19 -7.65 -6.75 -5.58
N ARG A 20 -8.66 -6.13 -4.99
CA ARG A 20 -8.64 -4.70 -4.69
C ARG A 20 -7.42 -4.32 -3.86
N ARG A 21 -7.12 -5.07 -2.79
CA ARG A 21 -5.92 -4.84 -1.95
C ARG A 21 -4.62 -5.04 -2.72
N ALA A 22 -4.54 -6.02 -3.62
CA ALA A 22 -3.35 -6.26 -4.43
C ALA A 22 -3.11 -5.13 -5.44
N CYS A 23 -4.16 -4.62 -6.09
CA CYS A 23 -4.12 -3.45 -6.97
C CYS A 23 -3.73 -2.17 -6.21
N GLU A 24 -4.28 -1.97 -5.01
CA GLU A 24 -3.93 -0.85 -4.13
C GLU A 24 -2.47 -0.94 -3.66
N LYS A 25 -2.00 -2.13 -3.26
CA LYS A 25 -0.62 -2.37 -2.85
C LYS A 25 0.38 -2.16 -3.99
N ALA A 26 0.03 -2.61 -5.19
CA ALA A 26 0.83 -2.37 -6.39
C ALA A 26 0.83 -0.90 -6.81
N GLY A 27 -0.13 -0.09 -6.32
CA GLY A 27 -0.17 1.35 -6.57
C GLY A 27 -0.62 1.73 -7.98
N ILE A 28 -1.28 0.82 -8.71
CA ILE A 28 -1.66 0.98 -10.12
C ILE A 28 -2.50 2.24 -10.34
N LEU A 29 -3.50 2.49 -9.48
CA LEU A 29 -4.33 3.69 -9.53
C LEU A 29 -3.51 4.97 -9.35
N THR A 30 -2.50 4.93 -8.48
CA THR A 30 -1.60 6.08 -8.29
C THR A 30 -0.66 6.28 -9.46
N GLU A 31 -0.36 5.22 -10.21
CA GLU A 31 0.50 5.26 -11.39
C GLU A 31 -0.23 5.82 -12.59
N ILE A 32 -1.49 5.41 -12.82
CA ILE A 32 -2.37 5.99 -13.84
C ILE A 32 -2.45 7.51 -13.65
N ARG A 33 -2.80 7.96 -12.44
CA ARG A 33 -2.92 9.40 -12.13
C ARG A 33 -1.63 10.20 -12.26
N LYS A 34 -0.46 9.54 -12.20
CA LYS A 34 0.85 10.18 -12.44
C LYS A 34 1.17 10.30 -13.93
N ARG A 35 0.61 9.43 -14.76
CA ARG A 35 0.86 9.33 -16.20
C ARG A 35 -0.17 10.12 -17.04
N GLU A 36 -1.29 10.52 -16.45
CA GLU A 36 -2.34 11.33 -17.10
C GLU A 36 -1.82 12.66 -17.68
N PHE A 37 -0.78 13.25 -17.08
CA PHE A 37 -0.20 14.50 -17.54
C PHE A 37 1.32 14.50 -17.41
N TYR A 38 1.98 15.30 -18.24
CA TYR A 38 3.42 15.53 -18.10
C TYR A 38 3.71 16.25 -16.79
N GLU A 39 4.56 15.64 -15.96
CA GLU A 39 5.06 16.27 -14.76
C GLU A 39 6.52 16.71 -14.96
N LYS A 40 6.78 18.01 -14.78
CA LYS A 40 8.15 18.56 -14.81
C LYS A 40 9.05 17.78 -13.83
N PRO A 41 10.32 17.48 -14.15
CA PRO A 41 11.21 16.69 -13.29
C PRO A 41 11.34 17.23 -11.86
N THR A 42 11.23 18.54 -11.65
CA THR A 42 11.23 19.17 -10.32
C THR A 42 10.01 18.78 -9.49
N SER A 43 8.84 18.71 -10.11
CA SER A 43 7.58 18.33 -9.44
C SER A 43 7.59 16.84 -9.09
N VAL A 44 8.13 15.99 -9.97
CA VAL A 44 8.35 14.56 -9.69
C VAL A 44 9.22 14.37 -8.43
N ARG A 45 10.32 15.12 -8.30
CA ARG A 45 11.22 15.08 -7.13
C ARG A 45 10.49 15.50 -5.86
N LYS A 46 9.76 16.63 -5.89
CA LYS A 46 8.96 17.12 -4.75
C LYS A 46 7.90 16.10 -4.32
N ARG A 47 7.19 15.49 -5.27
CA ARG A 47 6.17 14.46 -5.01
C ARG A 47 6.76 13.22 -4.36
N LYS A 48 7.92 12.74 -4.84
CA LYS A 48 8.63 11.58 -4.28
C LYS A 48 9.07 11.83 -2.83
N ALA A 49 9.61 13.03 -2.55
CA ALA A 49 10.03 13.41 -1.19
C ALA A 49 8.83 13.44 -0.22
N ALA A 50 7.73 14.10 -0.60
CA ALA A 50 6.50 14.15 0.20
C ALA A 50 5.91 12.75 0.47
N ALA A 51 5.93 11.86 -0.54
CA ALA A 51 5.46 10.49 -0.38
C ALA A 51 6.33 9.67 0.59
N ALA A 52 7.64 9.88 0.60
CA ALA A 52 8.56 9.23 1.54
C ALA A 52 8.31 9.68 2.99
N VAL A 53 8.18 10.99 3.21
CA VAL A 53 7.86 11.56 4.53
C VAL A 53 6.53 11.00 5.06
N LYS A 54 5.48 10.99 4.21
CA LYS A 54 4.16 10.44 4.57
C LYS A 54 4.21 8.95 4.90
N ARG A 55 5.09 8.17 4.25
CA ARG A 55 5.27 6.75 4.55
C ARG A 55 5.91 6.55 5.92
N VAL A 56 6.90 7.36 6.26
CA VAL A 56 7.58 7.32 7.57
C VAL A 56 6.60 7.70 8.68
N SER A 57 5.83 8.78 8.50
CA SER A 57 4.85 9.21 9.51
C SER A 57 3.71 8.23 9.72
N LYS A 58 3.30 7.49 8.68
CA LYS A 58 2.26 6.45 8.76
C LYS A 58 2.79 5.09 9.22
N ARG A 59 4.10 4.94 9.46
CA ARG A 59 4.66 3.68 9.97
C ARG A 59 4.15 3.48 11.40
N PRO A 60 3.36 2.42 11.69
CA PRO A 60 2.95 2.19 13.07
C PRO A 60 4.19 1.95 13.93
N ASN A 61 4.28 2.65 15.06
CA ASN A 61 5.32 2.44 16.07
C ASN A 61 5.18 1.01 16.62
N ARG A 62 5.81 0.04 15.94
CA ARG A 62 5.82 -1.38 16.35
C ARG A 62 6.54 -1.60 17.70
N THR A 63 7.15 -0.56 18.27
CA THR A 63 7.96 -0.62 19.48
C THR A 63 7.19 -0.44 20.79
N ALA A 64 5.90 -0.05 20.78
CA ALA A 64 5.16 0.25 22.01
C ALA A 64 4.26 -0.88 22.57
N ASN A 65 3.79 -1.83 21.75
CA ASN A 65 2.73 -2.77 22.15
C ASN A 65 3.17 -4.25 22.27
N GLY A 66 4.47 -4.56 22.28
CA GLY A 66 4.98 -5.94 22.15
C GLY A 66 5.64 -6.59 23.36
N ARG A 67 5.76 -5.92 24.52
CA ARG A 67 6.47 -6.47 25.69
C ARG A 67 5.78 -6.18 27.04
N ARG A 68 4.47 -6.40 27.13
CA ARG A 68 3.88 -6.74 28.44
C ARG A 68 4.05 -8.24 28.65
N ILE A 69 5.29 -8.63 28.94
CA ILE A 69 5.58 -9.90 29.61
C ILE A 69 4.84 -9.81 30.94
N LYS A 70 3.80 -10.61 31.14
CA LYS A 70 3.18 -10.79 32.46
C LYS A 70 4.28 -11.36 33.36
N LEU A 71 4.82 -10.51 34.23
CA LEU A 71 5.69 -10.92 35.32
C LEU A 71 4.78 -11.28 36.49
N TYR A 72 4.81 -12.58 36.80
CA TYR A 72 4.10 -13.30 37.88
C TYR A 72 2.58 -13.42 37.74
#